data_AF-A0A0S2S2J7-F1
#
_entry.id   AF-A0A0S2S2J7-F1
#
_cell.length_a   1.000
_cell.length_b   1.000
_cell.length_c   1.000
_cell.angle_alpha   90.00
_cell.angle_beta   90.00
_cell.angle_gamma   90.00
#
_symmetry.space_group_name_H-M   'P 1'
#
loop_
_entity.id
_entity.type
_entity.pdbx_description
1 polymer ?
#
loop_
_entity_poly.entity_id
_entity_poly.type
_entity_poly.pdbx_seq_one_letter_code
_entity_poly.pdbx_strand_id
1 'polypeptide(L)'
;MKYSEAHTLIKRLIEIFENANRDFLESDLDLLISKVSERTLCGALMLHINNIIKKSEFAEYKVDVEYNRNKNGKIKTIVKTIYGPKDVGVKINCDLIVHSRGNNINQDNLIAIEMKKSDRTKEEKEGDRIRLIALTKDSYDDVWSFDGKTFPEHVCRYALGVYYEVNYKKRSINIEYYKEGHIFDEKEVKF
;
A
#
# COMPACT_ATOMS: atom_id res chain seq x y z
N MET A 1 11.50 -18.09 16.94
CA MET A 1 12.23 -16.82 16.74
C MET A 1 11.70 -16.00 15.55
N LYS A 2 11.53 -16.57 14.34
CA LYS A 2 10.97 -15.84 13.18
C LYS A 2 9.59 -15.17 13.39
N TYR A 3 8.69 -15.81 14.15
CA TYR A 3 7.35 -15.26 14.43
C TYR A 3 7.37 -13.96 15.25
N SER A 4 8.33 -13.76 16.16
CA SER A 4 8.38 -12.53 16.96
C SER A 4 8.89 -11.34 16.17
N GLU A 5 9.81 -11.55 15.22
CA GLU A 5 10.33 -10.49 14.36
C GLU A 5 9.28 -9.99 13.36
N ALA A 6 8.54 -10.90 12.70
CA ALA A 6 7.47 -10.52 11.77
C ALA A 6 6.31 -9.78 12.47
N HIS A 7 5.94 -10.24 13.67
CA HIS A 7 4.96 -9.55 14.52
C HIS A 7 5.45 -8.18 14.99
N THR A 8 6.76 -8.02 15.17
CA THR A 8 7.36 -6.72 15.53
C THR A 8 7.37 -5.78 14.32
N LEU A 9 7.69 -6.28 13.12
CA LEU A 9 7.68 -5.49 11.89
C LEU A 9 6.29 -4.94 11.56
N ILE A 10 5.24 -5.78 11.57
CA ILE A 10 3.89 -5.32 11.21
C ILE A 10 3.41 -4.22 12.15
N LYS A 11 3.59 -4.38 13.46
CA LYS A 11 3.24 -3.36 14.46
C LYS A 11 3.96 -2.06 14.19
N ARG A 12 5.25 -2.16 13.87
CA ARG A 12 6.09 -1.00 13.59
C ARG A 12 5.63 -0.25 12.33
N LEU A 13 5.26 -0.96 11.27
CA LEU A 13 4.76 -0.35 10.05
C LEU A 13 3.39 0.31 10.26
N ILE A 14 2.51 -0.30 11.07
CA ILE A 14 1.25 0.32 11.49
C ILE A 14 1.54 1.61 12.26
N GLU A 15 2.43 1.60 13.26
CA GLU A 15 2.82 2.81 13.99
C GLU A 15 3.31 3.93 13.07
N ILE A 16 4.16 3.61 12.09
CA ILE A 16 4.65 4.58 11.11
C ILE A 16 3.49 5.17 10.30
N PHE A 17 2.61 4.33 9.77
CA PHE A 17 1.45 4.78 9.02
C PHE A 17 0.49 5.62 9.87
N GLU A 18 0.21 5.20 11.10
CA GLU A 18 -0.69 5.90 12.02
C GLU A 18 -0.16 7.27 12.44
N ASN A 19 1.14 7.34 12.75
CA ASN A 19 1.77 8.61 13.05
C ASN A 19 1.70 9.54 11.83
N ALA A 20 1.98 9.03 10.63
CA ALA A 20 1.89 9.81 9.40
C ALA A 20 0.46 10.29 9.11
N ASN A 21 -0.52 9.42 9.33
CA ASN A 21 -1.93 9.74 9.15
C ASN A 21 -2.38 10.82 10.13
N ARG A 22 -1.96 10.74 11.40
CA ARG A 22 -2.24 11.80 12.38
C ARG A 22 -1.60 13.13 11.96
N ASP A 23 -0.32 13.12 11.58
CA ASP A 23 0.38 14.33 11.13
C ASP A 23 -0.31 14.95 9.90
N PHE A 24 -0.80 14.11 8.97
CA PHE A 24 -1.60 14.52 7.82
C PHE A 24 -2.94 15.16 8.23
N LEU A 25 -3.69 14.52 9.14
CA LEU A 25 -4.96 15.05 9.62
C LEU A 25 -4.80 16.35 10.43
N GLU A 26 -3.67 16.54 11.10
CA GLU A 26 -3.38 17.76 11.85
C GLU A 26 -2.89 18.90 10.94
N SER A 27 -2.06 18.60 9.93
CA SER A 27 -1.37 19.61 9.13
C SER A 27 -2.07 19.95 7.81
N ASP A 28 -2.81 19.00 7.21
CA ASP A 28 -3.38 19.10 5.86
C ASP A 28 -4.89 18.82 5.83
N LEU A 29 -5.59 19.06 6.95
CA LEU A 29 -7.04 18.85 7.04
C LEU A 29 -7.82 19.63 5.98
N ASP A 30 -7.32 20.79 5.59
CA ASP A 30 -7.91 21.66 4.57
C ASP A 30 -8.00 20.99 3.20
N LEU A 31 -7.09 20.05 2.87
CA LEU A 31 -7.16 19.26 1.64
C LEU A 31 -8.39 18.34 1.65
N LEU A 32 -8.68 17.70 2.78
CA LEU A 32 -9.90 16.91 2.97
C LEU A 32 -11.15 17.79 2.92
N ILE A 33 -11.14 18.93 3.62
CA ILE A 33 -12.28 19.87 3.61
C ILE A 33 -12.58 20.37 2.19
N SER A 34 -11.53 20.64 1.41
CA SER A 34 -11.60 21.10 0.02
C SER A 34 -11.94 19.99 -0.98
N LYS A 35 -12.08 18.73 -0.52
CA LYS A 35 -12.45 17.55 -1.32
C LYS A 35 -11.59 17.35 -2.57
N VAL A 36 -10.29 17.63 -2.45
CA VAL A 36 -9.31 17.49 -3.55
C VAL A 36 -9.26 16.06 -4.09
N SER A 37 -8.55 15.85 -5.21
CA SER A 37 -8.41 14.52 -5.81
C SER A 37 -7.69 13.53 -4.88
N GLU A 38 -7.97 12.24 -5.03
CA GLU A 38 -7.28 11.15 -4.30
C GLU A 38 -5.76 11.27 -4.48
N ARG A 39 -5.29 11.57 -5.70
CA ARG A 39 -3.87 11.82 -5.98
C ARG A 39 -3.26 12.94 -5.13
N THR A 40 -4.02 14.02 -4.87
CA THR A 40 -3.54 15.13 -4.03
C THR A 40 -3.43 14.70 -2.57
N LEU A 41 -4.43 13.97 -2.07
CA LEU A 41 -4.41 13.41 -0.71
C LEU A 41 -3.26 12.40 -0.54
N CYS A 42 -3.05 11.51 -1.51
CA CYS A 42 -1.91 10.59 -1.52
C CYS A 42 -0.57 11.33 -1.51
N GLY A 43 -0.43 12.39 -2.31
CA GLY A 43 0.78 13.21 -2.33
C GLY A 43 1.08 13.87 -0.98
N ALA A 44 0.05 14.37 -0.29
CA ALA A 44 0.20 14.94 1.05
C ALA A 44 0.57 13.86 2.09
N LEU A 45 -0.16 12.74 2.14
CA LEU A 45 0.14 11.62 3.02
C LEU A 45 1.55 11.04 2.79
N MET A 46 2.01 10.98 1.54
CA MET A 46 3.36 10.56 1.17
C MET A 46 4.43 11.41 1.86
N LEU A 47 4.25 12.73 1.98
CA LEU A 47 5.22 13.60 2.65
C LEU A 47 5.36 13.24 4.13
N HIS A 48 4.25 12.99 4.82
CA HIS A 48 4.24 12.59 6.23
C HIS A 48 4.87 11.22 6.45
N ILE A 49 4.52 10.23 5.62
CA ILE A 49 5.14 8.90 5.67
C ILE A 49 6.65 9.03 5.45
N ASN A 50 7.09 9.78 4.43
CA ASN A 50 8.50 9.97 4.12
C ASN A 50 9.27 10.66 5.26
N ASN A 51 8.66 11.62 5.95
CA ASN A 51 9.26 12.30 7.09
C ASN A 51 9.51 11.34 8.26
N ILE A 52 8.58 10.43 8.52
CA ILE A 52 8.72 9.43 9.59
C ILE A 52 9.72 8.33 9.18
N ILE A 53 9.64 7.84 7.94
CA ILE A 53 10.56 6.83 7.40
C ILE A 53 12.01 7.28 7.49
N LYS A 54 12.31 8.53 7.12
CA LYS A 54 13.68 9.10 7.21
C LYS A 54 14.25 9.15 8.63
N LYS A 55 13.40 9.10 9.65
CA LYS A 55 13.76 9.16 11.08
C LYS A 55 13.67 7.80 11.76
N SER A 56 13.45 6.72 11.00
CA SER A 56 13.27 5.37 11.50
C SER A 56 14.39 4.45 11.02
N GLU A 57 14.32 3.19 11.45
CA GLU A 57 15.16 2.10 10.96
C GLU A 57 15.03 1.85 9.44
N PHE A 58 14.02 2.44 8.80
CA PHE A 58 13.76 2.32 7.37
C PHE A 58 14.26 3.55 6.57
N ALA A 59 15.17 4.36 7.10
CA ALA A 59 15.62 5.61 6.46
C ALA A 59 16.11 5.46 5.00
N GLU A 60 16.60 4.28 4.63
CA GLU A 60 17.04 3.98 3.26
C GLU A 60 15.88 3.65 2.29
N TYR A 61 14.69 3.31 2.80
CA TYR A 61 13.48 3.07 2.01
C TYR A 61 12.95 4.36 1.41
N LYS A 62 12.23 4.22 0.30
CA LYS A 62 11.64 5.32 -0.46
C LYS A 62 10.13 5.21 -0.41
N VAL A 63 9.48 6.37 -0.39
CA VAL A 63 8.02 6.49 -0.46
C VAL A 63 7.70 7.06 -1.84
N ASP A 64 7.01 6.29 -2.67
CA ASP A 64 6.73 6.66 -4.05
C ASP A 64 5.22 6.56 -4.34
N VAL A 65 4.67 7.58 -5.02
CA VAL A 65 3.28 7.62 -5.50
C VAL A 65 3.20 7.02 -6.91
N GLU A 66 2.16 6.23 -7.18
CA GLU A 66 1.89 5.59 -8.48
C GLU A 66 3.10 4.84 -9.06
N TYR A 67 3.96 4.27 -8.21
CA TYR A 67 5.24 3.75 -8.67
C TYR A 67 5.11 2.46 -9.48
N ASN A 68 5.46 2.57 -10.77
CA ASN A 68 5.36 1.48 -11.74
C ASN A 68 6.71 1.22 -12.46
N ARG A 69 7.84 1.14 -11.74
CA ARG A 69 9.16 0.85 -12.36
C ARG A 69 9.94 -0.29 -11.68
N ASN A 70 10.77 -1.03 -12.43
CA ASN A 70 11.75 -2.00 -11.90
C ASN A 70 13.16 -1.37 -11.77
N LYS A 71 14.11 -2.06 -11.13
CA LYS A 71 15.53 -1.64 -10.93
C LYS A 71 16.24 -1.09 -12.18
N ASN A 72 15.82 -1.47 -13.39
CA ASN A 72 16.41 -1.03 -14.66
C ASN A 72 15.58 0.03 -15.41
N GLY A 73 14.69 0.76 -14.72
CA GLY A 73 13.88 1.84 -15.31
C GLY A 73 12.77 1.39 -16.26
N LYS A 74 12.70 0.09 -16.58
CA LYS A 74 11.59 -0.54 -17.30
C LYS A 74 10.31 -0.32 -16.48
N ILE A 75 9.27 0.20 -17.15
CA ILE A 75 7.91 0.25 -16.60
C ILE A 75 7.55 -1.18 -16.15
N LYS A 76 6.82 -1.38 -15.04
CA LYS A 76 6.20 -2.70 -14.74
C LYS A 76 5.02 -2.89 -15.73
N THR A 77 5.28 -2.79 -17.04
CA THR A 77 4.30 -2.87 -18.15
C THR A 77 3.91 -4.28 -18.50
N ILE A 78 4.53 -5.28 -17.87
CA ILE A 78 3.90 -6.58 -17.85
C ILE A 78 2.63 -6.32 -17.06
N VAL A 79 1.48 -6.48 -17.68
CA VAL A 79 0.23 -6.72 -16.98
C VAL A 79 0.52 -7.91 -16.09
N LYS A 80 1.05 -7.64 -14.91
CA LYS A 80 1.37 -8.64 -13.91
C LYS A 80 0.03 -8.94 -13.29
N THR A 81 -0.81 -9.64 -14.05
CA THR A 81 -1.97 -10.35 -13.53
C THR A 81 -1.44 -11.25 -12.44
N ILE A 82 -1.46 -10.74 -11.20
CA ILE A 82 -1.44 -11.65 -10.07
C ILE A 82 -2.82 -12.26 -10.07
N TYR A 83 -2.92 -13.58 -10.05
CA TYR A 83 -4.19 -14.23 -9.81
C TYR A 83 -4.62 -13.90 -8.38
N GLY A 84 -5.58 -12.98 -8.28
CA GLY A 84 -6.32 -12.73 -7.04
C GLY A 84 -7.18 -13.95 -6.69
N PRO A 85 -8.02 -13.88 -5.64
CA PRO A 85 -9.04 -14.89 -5.44
C PRO A 85 -9.84 -15.10 -6.75
N LYS A 86 -9.91 -16.35 -7.24
CA LYS A 86 -10.63 -16.75 -8.48
C LYS A 86 -9.99 -16.30 -9.81
N ASP A 87 -8.67 -16.29 -9.90
CA ASP A 87 -7.93 -16.05 -11.16
C ASP A 87 -8.18 -14.68 -11.83
N VAL A 88 -8.56 -13.68 -11.04
CA VAL A 88 -8.75 -12.31 -11.54
C VAL A 88 -7.40 -11.63 -11.75
N GLY A 89 -7.20 -11.01 -12.92
CA GLY A 89 -6.00 -10.24 -13.22
C GLY A 89 -5.94 -8.90 -12.50
N VAL A 90 -4.98 -8.78 -11.58
CA VAL A 90 -4.78 -7.58 -10.76
C VAL A 90 -3.72 -6.67 -11.37
N LYS A 91 -4.01 -5.38 -11.57
CA LYS A 91 -2.98 -4.38 -11.94
C LYS A 91 -2.11 -4.05 -10.74
N ILE A 92 -0.79 -4.00 -10.93
CA ILE A 92 0.20 -3.76 -9.86
C ILE A 92 0.69 -2.32 -9.89
N ASN A 93 -0.25 -1.41 -9.70
CA ASN A 93 0.04 0.00 -9.48
C ASN A 93 -0.76 0.39 -8.25
N CYS A 94 -0.06 0.65 -7.14
CA CYS A 94 -0.70 1.22 -5.95
C CYS A 94 -0.60 2.73 -5.98
N ASP A 95 -1.51 3.38 -5.26
CA ASP A 95 -1.48 4.83 -5.13
C ASP A 95 -0.22 5.30 -4.40
N LEU A 96 0.23 4.56 -3.38
CA LEU A 96 1.45 4.86 -2.62
C LEU A 96 2.12 3.57 -2.15
N ILE A 97 3.45 3.53 -2.26
CA ILE A 97 4.26 2.42 -1.76
C ILE A 97 5.45 2.89 -0.94
N VAL A 98 5.88 2.06 0.01
CA VAL A 98 7.15 2.17 0.75
C VAL A 98 8.01 0.95 0.43
N HIS A 99 9.18 1.16 -0.14
CA HIS A 99 10.04 0.09 -0.64
C HIS A 99 11.52 0.48 -0.70
N SER A 100 12.41 -0.51 -0.72
CA SER A 100 13.85 -0.28 -0.78
C SER A 100 14.37 -0.05 -2.21
N ARG A 101 13.48 -0.11 -3.21
CA ARG A 101 13.82 -0.15 -4.66
C ARG A 101 14.73 -1.33 -5.01
N GLY A 102 14.55 -2.45 -4.33
CA GLY A 102 15.31 -3.69 -4.48
C GLY A 102 16.66 -3.73 -3.76
N ASN A 103 16.97 -2.74 -2.90
CA ASN A 103 18.23 -2.73 -2.15
C ASN A 103 18.23 -3.68 -0.94
N ASN A 104 17.05 -4.03 -0.41
CA ASN A 104 16.86 -5.05 0.60
C ASN A 104 16.13 -6.26 -0.01
N ILE A 105 16.86 -7.35 -0.23
CA ILE A 105 16.32 -8.57 -0.86
C ILE A 105 15.38 -9.32 0.10
N ASN A 106 15.65 -9.25 1.42
CA ASN A 106 14.87 -10.00 2.41
C ASN A 106 13.47 -9.40 2.62
N GLN A 107 13.38 -8.07 2.62
CA GLN A 107 12.13 -7.33 2.80
C GLN A 107 12.13 -6.04 1.96
N ASP A 108 11.97 -6.15 0.64
CA ASP A 108 12.02 -4.99 -0.26
C ASP A 108 10.80 -4.07 -0.07
N ASN A 109 9.62 -4.67 0.03
CA ASN A 109 8.34 -3.98 0.03
C ASN A 109 7.79 -3.89 1.47
N LEU A 110 7.60 -2.68 2.00
CA LEU A 110 7.08 -2.49 3.37
C LEU A 110 5.58 -2.24 3.37
N ILE A 111 5.14 -1.14 2.75
CA ILE A 111 3.75 -0.68 2.84
C ILE A 111 3.20 -0.44 1.42
N ALA A 112 2.02 -0.98 1.13
CA ALA A 112 1.22 -0.62 -0.04
C ALA A 112 -0.07 0.05 0.43
N ILE A 113 -0.44 1.18 -0.18
CA ILE A 113 -1.65 1.92 0.17
C ILE A 113 -2.50 2.11 -1.08
N GLU A 114 -3.79 1.83 -0.93
CA GLU A 114 -4.85 2.22 -1.86
C GLU A 114 -5.74 3.27 -1.19
N MET A 115 -5.98 4.38 -1.88
CA MET A 115 -6.81 5.47 -1.39
C MET A 115 -8.03 5.66 -2.28
N LYS A 116 -9.21 5.70 -1.67
CA LYS A 116 -10.46 5.88 -2.39
C LYS A 116 -11.42 6.83 -1.70
N LYS A 117 -12.22 7.56 -2.46
CA LYS A 117 -13.41 8.25 -1.95
C LYS A 117 -14.58 7.27 -1.85
N SER A 118 -15.40 7.43 -0.83
CA SER A 118 -16.49 6.48 -0.54
C SER A 118 -17.60 6.45 -1.60
N ASP A 119 -17.69 7.50 -2.42
CA ASP A 119 -18.66 7.67 -3.50
C ASP A 119 -18.25 6.96 -4.81
N ARG A 120 -17.06 6.36 -4.86
CA ARG A 120 -16.64 5.47 -5.94
C ARG A 120 -17.43 4.16 -5.95
N THR A 121 -17.45 3.50 -7.11
CA THR A 121 -18.30 2.31 -7.29
C THR A 121 -17.77 1.15 -6.45
N LYS A 122 -18.66 0.19 -6.13
CA LYS A 122 -18.28 -0.99 -5.35
C LYS A 122 -17.21 -1.81 -6.07
N GLU A 123 -17.29 -1.90 -7.39
CA GLU A 123 -16.36 -2.64 -8.23
C GLU A 123 -14.95 -2.05 -8.17
N GLU A 124 -14.82 -0.73 -8.21
CA GLU A 124 -13.53 -0.04 -8.08
C GLU A 124 -12.91 -0.28 -6.70
N LYS A 125 -13.74 -0.16 -5.65
CA LYS A 125 -13.32 -0.37 -4.26
C LYS A 125 -12.93 -1.81 -3.99
N GLU A 126 -13.60 -2.77 -4.60
CA GLU A 126 -13.24 -4.19 -4.52
C GLU A 126 -11.93 -4.48 -5.27
N GLY A 127 -11.72 -3.84 -6.43
CA GLY A 127 -10.48 -3.95 -7.19
C GLY A 127 -9.24 -3.49 -6.41
N ASP A 128 -9.37 -2.46 -5.57
CA ASP A 128 -8.32 -2.01 -4.64
C ASP A 128 -8.05 -3.05 -3.53
N ARG A 129 -9.10 -3.60 -2.91
CA ARG A 129 -8.97 -4.63 -1.86
C ARG A 129 -8.32 -5.91 -2.38
N ILE A 130 -8.77 -6.40 -3.55
CA ILE A 130 -8.17 -7.55 -4.24
C ILE A 130 -6.69 -7.29 -4.52
N ARG A 131 -6.31 -6.05 -4.86
CA ARG A 131 -4.90 -5.68 -5.08
C ARG A 131 -4.08 -5.75 -3.81
N LEU A 132 -4.58 -5.24 -2.69
CA LEU A 132 -3.89 -5.33 -1.39
C LEU A 132 -3.77 -6.76 -0.88
N ILE A 133 -4.83 -7.56 -1.02
CA ILE A 133 -4.79 -9.01 -0.79
C ILE A 133 -3.66 -9.61 -1.63
N ALA A 134 -3.56 -9.22 -2.90
CA ALA A 134 -2.59 -9.81 -3.76
C ALA A 134 -1.14 -9.40 -3.40
N LEU A 135 -0.91 -8.12 -3.11
CA LEU A 135 0.41 -7.59 -2.82
C LEU A 135 1.00 -8.05 -1.49
N THR A 136 0.14 -8.43 -0.53
CA THR A 136 0.55 -8.82 0.83
C THR A 136 0.78 -10.32 1.01
N LYS A 137 0.62 -11.15 -0.03
CA LYS A 137 0.97 -12.58 0.06
C LYS A 137 2.49 -12.81 0.11
N ASP A 138 2.89 -13.80 0.90
CA ASP A 138 4.30 -14.18 1.13
C ASP A 138 4.94 -14.94 -0.02
N SER A 139 4.18 -15.81 -0.67
CA SER A 139 4.57 -16.48 -1.89
C SER A 139 3.40 -16.51 -2.85
N TYR A 140 3.76 -16.66 -4.12
CA TYR A 140 2.85 -17.07 -5.13
C TYR A 140 3.48 -18.21 -5.89
N ASP A 141 3.29 -19.41 -5.35
CA ASP A 141 3.63 -20.63 -6.08
C ASP A 141 2.78 -20.77 -7.37
N ASP A 142 1.71 -19.97 -7.50
CA ASP A 142 0.77 -19.95 -8.63
C ASP A 142 0.80 -18.66 -9.49
N VAL A 143 1.74 -17.72 -9.29
CA VAL A 143 1.80 -16.49 -10.12
C VAL A 143 2.80 -16.63 -11.24
N TRP A 144 2.23 -16.85 -12.42
CA TRP A 144 2.91 -16.76 -13.68
C TRP A 144 2.93 -15.30 -14.14
N SER A 145 4.12 -14.75 -14.38
CA SER A 145 4.20 -13.56 -15.21
C SER A 145 3.62 -13.92 -16.58
N PHE A 146 2.78 -13.06 -17.15
CA PHE A 146 2.17 -13.32 -18.47
C PHE A 146 3.22 -13.60 -19.57
N ASP A 147 4.46 -13.13 -19.39
CA ASP A 147 5.58 -13.34 -20.30
C ASP A 147 6.38 -14.64 -20.06
N GLY A 148 6.06 -15.41 -19.02
CA GLY A 148 6.75 -16.65 -18.63
C GLY A 148 8.25 -16.49 -18.31
N LYS A 149 8.75 -15.25 -18.16
CA LYS A 149 10.18 -14.94 -18.09
C LYS A 149 10.57 -14.09 -16.88
N THR A 150 9.66 -13.27 -16.37
CA THR A 150 9.96 -12.32 -15.30
C THR A 150 9.58 -12.88 -13.93
N PHE A 151 10.56 -13.28 -13.13
CA PHE A 151 10.33 -13.71 -11.75
C PHE A 151 9.58 -12.61 -10.95
N PRO A 152 8.48 -12.95 -10.24
CA PRO A 152 7.66 -12.00 -9.48
C PRO A 152 8.29 -11.48 -8.17
N GLU A 153 9.58 -11.73 -7.93
CA GLU A 153 10.27 -11.51 -6.64
C GLU A 153 10.18 -10.07 -6.08
N HIS A 154 10.00 -9.06 -6.94
CA HIS A 154 9.99 -7.64 -6.54
C HIS A 154 8.61 -6.97 -6.63
N VAL A 155 7.55 -7.76 -6.52
CA VAL A 155 6.20 -7.32 -6.89
C VAL A 155 5.22 -7.43 -5.74
N CYS A 156 5.31 -8.53 -4.99
CA CYS A 156 4.50 -8.87 -3.84
C CYS A 156 5.36 -8.81 -2.55
N ARG A 157 4.90 -9.44 -1.47
CA ARG A 157 5.56 -9.46 -0.15
C ARG A 157 5.62 -8.08 0.51
N TYR A 158 4.64 -7.23 0.22
CA TYR A 158 4.40 -6.06 1.06
C TYR A 158 4.05 -6.56 2.46
N ALA A 159 4.83 -6.14 3.46
CA ALA A 159 4.59 -6.52 4.83
C ALA A 159 3.23 -6.02 5.34
N LEU A 160 2.82 -4.82 4.91
CA LEU A 160 1.56 -4.18 5.27
C LEU A 160 0.83 -3.67 4.02
N GLY A 161 -0.45 -3.98 3.89
CA GLY A 161 -1.37 -3.30 2.98
C GLY A 161 -2.34 -2.41 3.75
N VAL A 162 -2.67 -1.24 3.22
CA VAL A 162 -3.61 -0.29 3.83
C VAL A 162 -4.64 0.15 2.79
N TYR A 163 -5.91 -0.10 3.06
CA TYR A 163 -7.01 0.50 2.30
C TYR A 163 -7.50 1.74 3.05
N TYR A 164 -7.57 2.89 2.38
CA TYR A 164 -7.89 4.19 2.96
C TYR A 164 -9.10 4.80 2.26
N GLU A 165 -10.28 4.66 2.85
CA GLU A 165 -11.54 5.14 2.26
C GLU A 165 -12.04 6.42 2.93
N VAL A 166 -12.01 7.54 2.20
CA VAL A 166 -12.49 8.84 2.66
C VAL A 166 -14.00 8.98 2.48
N ASN A 167 -14.72 9.11 3.59
CA ASN A 167 -16.16 9.33 3.62
C ASN A 167 -16.51 10.77 4.02
N TYR A 168 -16.70 11.64 3.02
CA TYR A 168 -17.08 13.03 3.25
C TYR A 168 -18.46 13.23 3.88
N LYS A 169 -19.39 12.28 3.71
CA LYS A 169 -20.72 12.38 4.34
C LYS A 169 -20.66 12.13 5.83
N LYS A 170 -19.83 11.16 6.25
CA LYS A 170 -19.62 10.80 7.66
C LYS A 170 -18.49 11.57 8.35
N ARG A 171 -17.73 12.36 7.57
CA ARG A 171 -16.50 13.04 8.03
C ARG A 171 -15.56 12.05 8.71
N SER A 172 -15.35 10.92 8.03
CA SER A 172 -14.53 9.83 8.55
C SER A 172 -13.74 9.15 7.46
N ILE A 173 -12.63 8.55 7.85
CA ILE A 173 -11.82 7.66 7.02
C ILE A 173 -11.98 6.26 7.59
N ASN A 174 -12.37 5.31 6.74
CA ASN A 174 -12.27 3.90 7.06
C ASN A 174 -10.89 3.39 6.63
N ILE A 175 -10.21 2.70 7.53
CA ILE A 175 -8.88 2.14 7.32
C ILE A 175 -8.97 0.63 7.52
N GLU A 176 -8.54 -0.14 6.53
CA GLU A 176 -8.42 -1.60 6.62
C GLU A 176 -6.95 -1.99 6.48
N TYR A 177 -6.48 -2.94 7.30
CA TYR A 177 -5.11 -3.44 7.26
C TYR A 177 -5.04 -4.87 6.75
N TYR A 178 -4.08 -5.09 5.86
CA TYR A 178 -3.87 -6.35 5.16
C TYR A 178 -2.47 -6.90 5.46
N LYS A 179 -2.40 -8.21 5.68
CA LYS A 179 -1.16 -8.98 5.86
C LYS A 179 -1.39 -10.39 5.35
N GLU A 180 -0.39 -11.00 4.72
CA GLU A 180 -0.44 -12.40 4.26
C GLU A 180 -1.65 -12.69 3.34
N GLY A 181 -2.15 -11.67 2.63
CA GLY A 181 -3.31 -11.79 1.75
C GLY A 181 -4.67 -11.76 2.43
N HIS A 182 -4.73 -11.35 3.70
CA HIS A 182 -5.97 -11.25 4.46
C HIS A 182 -6.10 -9.90 5.15
N ILE A 183 -7.33 -9.39 5.25
CA ILE A 183 -7.65 -8.32 6.19
C ILE A 183 -7.51 -8.88 7.62
N PHE A 184 -6.87 -8.13 8.51
CA PHE A 184 -6.71 -8.55 9.91
C PHE A 184 -7.19 -7.51 10.92
N ASP A 185 -7.39 -6.26 10.49
CA ASP A 185 -7.92 -5.19 11.35
C ASP A 185 -8.63 -4.12 10.49
N GLU A 186 -9.61 -3.45 11.07
CA GLU A 186 -10.36 -2.36 10.46
C GLU A 186 -10.72 -1.30 11.51
N LYS A 187 -10.72 -0.02 11.11
CA LYS A 187 -11.15 1.06 12.00
C LYS A 187 -11.66 2.28 11.26
N GLU A 188 -12.37 3.13 11.99
CA GLU A 188 -12.83 4.43 11.51
C GLU A 188 -12.13 5.55 12.29
N VAL A 189 -11.61 6.55 11.57
CA VAL A 189 -10.99 7.77 12.13
C VAL A 189 -11.79 8.99 11.70
N LYS A 190 -12.08 9.93 12.61
CA LYS A 190 -12.81 11.17 12.30
C LYS A 190 -11.88 12.29 11.83
N PHE A 191 -12.39 13.19 10.99
CA PHE A 191 -11.71 14.40 10.52
C PHE A 191 -12.67 15.59 10.32
#